data_AF-A0AAE1X5T5-F1
#
_entry.id   AF-A0AAE1X5T5-F1
#
_cell.length_a   1.000
_cell.length_b   1.000
_cell.length_c   1.000
_cell.angle_alpha   90.00
_cell.angle_beta   90.00
_cell.angle_gamma   90.00
#
_symmetry.space_group_name_H-M   'P 1'
#
loop_
_entity.id
_entity.type
_entity.pdbx_description
1 polymer ?
#
loop_
_entity_poly.entity_id
_entity_poly.type
_entity_poly.pdbx_seq_one_letter_code
_entity_poly.pdbx_strand_id
1 'polypeptide(L)'
;MWNDVYDPEILSIGPYHYGTLRLQNMQQLKFRYLKRYLKRRNEQSVERYAIAVAAMEKRARKCYADSFDLDENAFVTMMLLDGVFLIELFRYSSFKHLRDADDPIFRHERILSQLRHDILLLENQIHFSS
;
A
#
# COMPACT_ATOMS: atom_id res chain seq x y z
N MET A 1 2.96 -22.11 16.23
CA MET A 1 1.50 -22.15 16.00
C MET A 1 0.90 -20.79 16.38
N TRP A 2 1.40 -19.71 15.74
CA TRP A 2 0.94 -18.31 15.87
C TRP A 2 1.18 -17.50 14.57
N ASN A 3 1.54 -18.13 13.45
CA ASN A 3 1.98 -17.42 12.25
C ASN A 3 0.83 -16.94 11.35
N ASP A 4 -0.42 -17.36 11.59
CA ASP A 4 -1.54 -17.11 10.66
C ASP A 4 -2.41 -15.89 11.02
N VAL A 5 -2.22 -15.25 12.19
CA VAL A 5 -3.09 -14.13 12.62
C VAL A 5 -2.59 -12.77 12.11
N TYR A 6 -1.33 -12.72 11.67
CA TYR A 6 -0.64 -11.47 11.35
C TYR A 6 -0.21 -11.34 9.89
N ASP A 7 -0.33 -12.42 9.12
CA ASP A 7 -0.08 -12.41 7.68
C ASP A 7 -1.24 -11.73 6.93
N PRO A 8 -0.96 -10.77 6.04
CA PRO A 8 -2.02 -10.10 5.29
C PRO A 8 -2.74 -11.07 4.35
N GLU A 9 -4.06 -10.90 4.27
CA GLU A 9 -4.92 -11.73 3.42
C GLU A 9 -4.83 -11.31 1.95
N ILE A 10 -4.91 -9.99 1.69
CA ILE A 10 -5.03 -9.43 0.34
C ILE A 10 -4.10 -8.23 0.08
N LEU A 11 -3.66 -7.49 1.10
CA LEU A 11 -2.88 -6.25 0.99
C LEU A 11 -1.56 -6.34 1.77
N SER A 12 -0.44 -6.30 1.06
CA SER A 12 0.86 -5.93 1.65
C SER A 12 0.93 -4.43 1.86
N ILE A 13 1.40 -3.96 3.01
CA ILE A 13 1.87 -2.58 3.19
C ILE A 13 3.29 -2.66 3.74
N GLY A 14 4.21 -1.89 3.18
CA GLY A 14 5.60 -1.97 3.62
C GLY A 14 6.33 -3.23 3.12
N PRO A 15 7.57 -3.43 3.60
CA PRO A 15 8.55 -4.28 2.94
C PRO A 15 8.40 -5.77 3.27
N TYR A 16 7.80 -6.15 4.40
CA TYR A 16 7.85 -7.53 4.90
C TYR A 16 7.07 -8.53 4.03
N HIS A 17 5.99 -8.09 3.39
CA HIS A 17 5.19 -8.93 2.48
C HIS A 17 5.30 -8.48 1.02
N TYR A 18 6.24 -7.60 0.70
CA TYR A 18 6.41 -7.05 -0.64
C TYR A 18 6.76 -8.16 -1.65
N GLY A 19 6.10 -8.15 -2.80
CA GLY A 19 6.34 -9.14 -3.86
C GLY A 19 5.69 -10.51 -3.65
N THR A 20 4.96 -10.72 -2.55
CA THR A 20 4.24 -11.98 -2.29
C THR A 20 3.23 -12.27 -3.39
N LEU A 21 3.34 -13.43 -4.05
CA LEU A 21 2.52 -13.81 -5.21
C LEU A 21 1.01 -13.73 -4.92
N ARG A 22 0.57 -14.17 -3.73
CA ARG A 22 -0.84 -14.12 -3.31
C ARG A 22 -1.42 -12.69 -3.28
N LEU A 23 -0.57 -11.68 -3.07
CA LEU A 23 -0.95 -10.27 -2.89
C LEU A 23 -0.82 -9.43 -4.18
N GLN A 24 -0.44 -10.06 -5.31
CA GLN A 24 -0.15 -9.37 -6.57
C GLN A 24 -1.37 -8.62 -7.13
N ASN A 25 -2.58 -9.16 -6.94
CA ASN A 25 -3.82 -8.50 -7.40
C ASN A 25 -4.00 -7.12 -6.76
N MET A 26 -3.74 -7.02 -5.46
CA MET A 26 -3.83 -5.73 -4.77
C MET A 26 -2.70 -4.80 -5.19
N GLN A 27 -1.50 -5.32 -5.48
CA GLN A 27 -0.42 -4.52 -6.01
C GLN A 27 -0.78 -3.87 -7.36
N GLN A 28 -1.45 -4.60 -8.26
CA GLN A 28 -1.97 -4.04 -9.52
C GLN A 28 -3.02 -2.95 -9.26
N LEU A 29 -3.86 -3.13 -8.24
CA LEU A 29 -4.86 -2.13 -7.86
C LEU A 29 -4.21 -0.85 -7.31
N LYS A 30 -3.11 -0.94 -6.54
CA LYS A 30 -2.32 0.24 -6.14
C LYS A 30 -1.82 1.03 -7.35
N PHE A 31 -1.34 0.35 -8.39
CA PHE A 31 -0.95 1.03 -9.64
C PHE A 31 -2.15 1.71 -10.34
N ARG A 32 -3.35 1.11 -10.32
CA ARG A 32 -4.58 1.76 -10.82
C ARG A 32 -4.90 3.02 -10.02
N TYR A 33 -4.73 2.99 -8.69
CA TYR A 33 -4.92 4.14 -7.81
C TYR A 33 -3.91 5.25 -8.09
N LEU A 34 -2.64 4.90 -8.30
CA LEU A 34 -1.60 5.86 -8.71
C LEU A 34 -1.96 6.54 -10.05
N LYS A 35 -2.37 5.77 -11.06
CA LYS A 35 -2.80 6.33 -12.35
C LYS A 35 -3.97 7.30 -12.20
N ARG A 36 -4.97 6.97 -11.37
CA ARG A 36 -6.10 7.86 -11.08
C ARG A 36 -5.66 9.13 -10.35
N TYR A 37 -4.77 8.99 -9.37
CA TYR A 37 -4.21 10.12 -8.64
C TYR A 37 -3.49 11.10 -9.58
N LEU A 38 -2.61 10.59 -10.46
CA LEU A 38 -1.91 11.41 -11.47
C LEU A 38 -2.88 12.08 -12.43
N LYS A 39 -3.86 11.34 -12.97
CA LYS A 39 -4.90 11.89 -13.85
C LYS A 39 -5.65 13.04 -13.18
N ARG A 40 -6.03 12.89 -11.91
CA ARG A 40 -6.71 13.92 -11.12
C ARG A 40 -5.84 15.17 -10.91
N ARG A 41 -4.53 14.99 -10.78
CA ARG A 41 -3.57 16.10 -10.63
C ARG A 41 -3.18 16.73 -11.96
N ASN A 42 -3.65 16.17 -13.08
CA ASN A 42 -3.24 16.53 -14.44
C ASN A 42 -1.73 16.35 -14.67
N GLU A 43 -1.19 15.24 -14.19
CA GLU A 43 0.25 14.94 -14.24
C GLU A 43 0.50 13.65 -15.01
N GLN A 44 1.60 13.64 -15.77
CA GLN A 44 1.98 12.50 -16.61
C GLN A 44 3.13 11.69 -16.01
N SER A 45 3.77 12.19 -14.94
CA SER A 45 4.96 11.58 -14.34
C SER A 45 4.83 11.47 -12.83
N VAL A 46 5.43 10.41 -12.27
CA VAL A 46 5.56 10.17 -10.83
C VAL A 46 6.82 10.82 -10.24
N GLU A 47 7.70 11.35 -11.08
CA GLU A 47 9.08 11.70 -10.74
C GLU A 47 9.19 12.58 -9.49
N ARG A 48 8.44 13.68 -9.41
CA ARG A 48 8.50 14.56 -8.22
C ARG A 48 8.08 13.87 -6.93
N TYR A 49 7.17 12.89 -7.02
CA TYR A 49 6.72 12.10 -5.87
C TYR A 49 7.77 11.06 -5.50
N ALA A 50 8.38 10.42 -6.50
CA ALA A 50 9.49 9.50 -6.29
C ALA A 50 10.69 10.21 -5.64
N ILE A 51 11.03 11.43 -6.09
CA ILE A 51 12.08 12.27 -5.48
C ILE A 51 11.73 12.59 -4.02
N ALA A 52 10.48 13.00 -3.74
CA ALA A 52 10.04 13.32 -2.39
C ALA A 52 10.10 12.10 -1.46
N VAL A 53 9.73 10.91 -1.95
CA VAL A 53 9.78 9.65 -1.20
C VAL A 53 11.22 9.15 -1.04
N ALA A 54 12.08 9.30 -2.06
CA ALA A 54 13.49 8.96 -1.98
C ALA A 54 14.23 9.80 -0.92
N ALA A 55 13.87 11.08 -0.78
CA ALA A 55 14.45 11.94 0.26
C ALA A 55 14.16 11.46 1.70
N MET A 56 13.09 10.67 1.91
CA MET A 56 12.73 10.10 3.22
C MET A 56 13.11 8.62 3.38
N GLU A 57 13.62 7.98 2.32
CA GLU A 57 13.95 6.55 2.26
C GLU A 57 14.76 6.07 3.45
N LYS A 58 15.93 6.67 3.69
CA LYS A 58 16.84 6.23 4.75
C LYS A 58 16.24 6.36 6.14
N ARG A 59 15.38 7.37 6.35
CA ARG A 59 14.69 7.56 7.63
C ARG A 59 13.59 6.53 7.80
N ALA A 60 12.79 6.30 6.76
CA ALA A 60 11.71 5.32 6.78
C ALA A 60 12.24 3.89 6.96
N ARG A 61 13.33 3.53 6.26
CA ARG A 61 13.98 2.22 6.40
C ARG A 61 14.41 1.92 7.83
N LYS A 62 14.94 2.93 8.54
CA LYS A 62 15.34 2.81 9.96
C LYS A 62 14.17 2.65 10.93
N CYS A 63 12.93 2.87 10.48
CA CYS A 63 11.74 2.65 11.31
C CYS A 63 11.30 1.19 11.33
N TYR A 64 11.83 0.34 10.44
CA TYR A 64 11.58 -1.10 10.43
C TYR A 64 12.57 -1.80 11.37
N ALA A 65 12.07 -2.73 12.16
CA ALA A 65 12.86 -3.47 13.15
C ALA A 65 13.81 -4.47 12.49
N ASP A 66 13.32 -5.17 11.46
CA ASP A 66 14.05 -6.21 10.76
C ASP A 66 14.62 -5.71 9.43
N SER A 67 15.73 -6.32 9.00
CA SER A 67 16.23 -6.12 7.65
C SER A 67 15.33 -6.80 6.62
N PHE A 68 15.24 -6.20 5.44
CA PHE A 68 14.46 -6.72 4.33
C PHE A 68 15.25 -6.54 3.04
N ASP A 69 15.06 -7.47 2.10
CA ASP A 69 15.80 -7.52 0.84
C ASP A 69 15.12 -6.68 -0.25
N LEU A 70 15.12 -5.36 -0.05
CA LEU A 70 14.70 -4.40 -1.07
C LEU A 70 15.80 -3.37 -1.27
N ASP A 71 16.20 -3.20 -2.54
CA ASP A 71 17.03 -2.07 -2.92
C ASP A 71 16.31 -0.73 -2.69
N GLU A 72 17.05 0.37 -2.82
CA GLU A 72 16.55 1.72 -2.59
C GLU A 72 15.36 2.04 -3.53
N ASN A 73 15.45 1.68 -4.80
CA ASN A 73 14.44 2.00 -5.81
C ASN A 73 13.15 1.20 -5.59
N ALA A 74 13.26 -0.09 -5.27
CA ALA A 74 12.15 -0.96 -4.98
C ALA A 74 11.41 -0.48 -3.72
N PHE A 75 12.15 -0.10 -2.67
CA PHE A 75 11.57 0.42 -1.44
C PHE A 75 10.90 1.78 -1.63
N VAL A 76 11.51 2.70 -2.39
CA VAL A 76 10.89 3.98 -2.78
C VAL A 76 9.60 3.76 -3.59
N THR A 77 9.64 2.84 -4.56
CA THR A 77 8.47 2.50 -5.39
C THR A 77 7.34 1.95 -4.54
N MET A 78 7.65 1.06 -3.61
CA MET A 78 6.70 0.49 -2.66
C MET A 78 6.07 1.58 -1.80
N MET A 79 6.88 2.42 -1.13
CA MET A 79 6.37 3.51 -0.28
C MET A 79 5.46 4.47 -1.05
N LEU A 80 5.83 4.81 -2.28
CA LEU A 80 5.03 5.68 -3.14
C LEU A 80 3.68 5.05 -3.50
N LEU A 81 3.67 3.77 -3.88
CA LEU A 81 2.44 3.06 -4.22
C LEU A 81 1.53 2.90 -3.01
N ASP A 82 2.09 2.51 -1.86
CA ASP A 82 1.35 2.32 -0.61
C ASP A 82 0.75 3.64 -0.11
N GLY A 83 1.56 4.70 -0.10
CA GLY A 83 1.12 6.02 0.32
C GLY A 83 0.00 6.58 -0.56
N VAL A 84 0.16 6.52 -1.89
CA VAL A 84 -0.88 6.99 -2.82
C VAL A 84 -2.14 6.14 -2.73
N PHE A 85 -1.99 4.82 -2.59
CA PHE A 85 -3.12 3.91 -2.42
C PHE A 85 -3.94 4.26 -1.18
N LEU A 86 -3.30 4.40 -0.02
CA LEU A 86 -3.99 4.74 1.23
C LEU A 86 -4.67 6.11 1.14
N ILE A 87 -4.00 7.13 0.60
CA ILE A 87 -4.57 8.48 0.45
C ILE A 87 -5.84 8.45 -0.42
N GLU A 88 -5.80 7.81 -1.59
CA GLU A 88 -6.97 7.73 -2.46
C GLU A 88 -8.05 6.80 -1.88
N LEU A 89 -7.68 5.70 -1.20
CA LEU A 89 -8.62 4.80 -0.53
C LEU A 89 -9.42 5.54 0.55
N PHE A 90 -8.76 6.32 1.41
CA PHE A 90 -9.44 7.12 2.44
C PHE A 90 -10.31 8.21 1.80
N ARG A 91 -9.83 8.86 0.74
CA ARG A 91 -10.62 9.84 -0.01
C ARG A 91 -11.90 9.24 -0.60
N TYR A 92 -11.84 8.07 -1.24
CA TYR A 92 -13.01 7.37 -1.78
C TYR A 92 -13.92 6.81 -0.68
N SER A 93 -13.36 6.45 0.47
CA SER A 93 -14.13 6.04 1.64
C SER A 93 -14.99 7.19 2.18
N SER A 94 -14.40 8.38 2.32
CA SER A 94 -15.07 9.59 2.82
C SER A 94 -16.03 10.20 1.81
N PHE A 95 -15.70 10.17 0.51
CA PHE A 95 -16.48 10.82 -0.54
C PHE A 95 -17.01 9.80 -1.54
N LYS A 96 -18.18 9.22 -1.23
CA LYS A 96 -18.82 8.17 -2.05
C LYS A 96 -19.02 8.55 -3.52
N HIS A 97 -19.29 9.82 -3.80
CA HIS A 97 -19.49 10.33 -5.16
C HIS A 97 -18.22 10.34 -6.02
N LEU A 98 -17.04 10.13 -5.41
CA LEU A 98 -15.75 10.03 -6.12
C LEU A 98 -15.37 8.58 -6.47
N ARG A 99 -16.16 7.60 -6.03
CA ARG A 99 -15.89 6.18 -6.28
C ARG A 99 -16.15 5.86 -7.75
N ASP A 100 -15.26 5.09 -8.34
CA ASP A 100 -15.49 4.42 -9.61
C ASP A 100 -16.44 3.24 -9.37
N ALA A 101 -17.50 3.13 -10.18
CA ALA A 101 -18.48 2.05 -10.07
C ALA A 101 -17.87 0.66 -10.27
N ASP A 102 -16.77 0.58 -11.02
CA ASP A 102 -16.01 -0.65 -11.29
C ASP A 102 -14.76 -0.77 -10.41
N ASP A 103 -14.75 -0.10 -9.25
CA ASP A 103 -13.73 -0.34 -8.24
C ASP A 103 -14.04 -1.62 -7.44
N PRO A 104 -13.19 -2.66 -7.53
CA PRO A 104 -13.46 -3.94 -6.86
C PRO A 104 -13.53 -3.81 -5.34
N ILE A 105 -12.80 -2.86 -4.72
CA ILE A 105 -12.84 -2.64 -3.27
C ILE A 105 -14.22 -2.20 -2.82
N PHE A 106 -14.86 -1.29 -3.56
CA PHE A 106 -16.15 -0.72 -3.16
C PHE A 106 -17.36 -1.47 -3.75
N ARG A 107 -17.13 -2.38 -4.69
CA ARG A 107 -18.16 -3.26 -5.26
C ARG A 107 -18.40 -4.52 -4.44
N HIS A 108 -17.39 -5.01 -3.73
CA HIS A 108 -17.47 -6.25 -2.95
C HIS A 108 -17.18 -6.00 -1.47
N GLU A 109 -18.21 -6.13 -0.62
CA GLU A 109 -18.08 -5.91 0.83
C GLU A 109 -17.02 -6.81 1.48
N ARG A 110 -16.86 -8.04 0.98
CA ARG A 110 -15.81 -8.96 1.46
C ARG A 110 -14.42 -8.38 1.23
N ILE A 111 -14.12 -7.84 0.05
CA ILE A 111 -12.82 -7.24 -0.25
C ILE A 111 -12.58 -6.05 0.66
N LEU A 112 -13.59 -5.20 0.87
CA LEU A 112 -13.47 -4.06 1.80
C LEU A 112 -13.21 -4.50 3.25
N SER A 113 -13.83 -5.60 3.70
CA SER A 113 -13.63 -6.15 5.04
C SER A 113 -12.21 -6.68 5.22
N GLN A 114 -11.72 -7.47 4.26
CA GLN A 114 -10.35 -8.01 4.27
C GLN A 114 -9.32 -6.88 4.20
N LEU A 115 -9.57 -5.87 3.35
CA LEU A 115 -8.71 -4.70 3.23
C LEU A 115 -8.61 -3.92 4.55
N ARG A 116 -9.74 -3.72 5.24
CA ARG A 116 -9.74 -3.08 6.56
C ARG A 116 -8.97 -3.90 7.58
N HIS A 117 -9.10 -5.22 7.54
CA HIS A 117 -8.34 -6.11 8.41
C HIS A 117 -6.84 -5.95 8.19
N ASP A 118 -6.36 -6.04 6.94
CA ASP A 118 -4.93 -5.90 6.59
C ASP A 118 -4.36 -4.50 6.87
N ILE A 119 -5.19 -3.44 6.81
CA ILE A 119 -4.78 -2.07 7.16
C ILE A 119 -4.72 -1.90 8.69
N LEU A 120 -5.63 -2.54 9.45
CA LEU A 120 -5.71 -2.43 10.90
C LEU A 120 -4.72 -3.35 11.63
N LEU A 121 -4.28 -4.44 10.99
CA LEU A 121 -3.22 -5.30 11.50
C LEU A 121 -1.92 -4.48 11.61
N LEU A 122 -1.59 -4.13 12.87
CA LEU A 122 -0.38 -3.42 13.28
C LEU A 122 0.92 -4.11 12.84
N GLU A 123 0.89 -5.43 12.60
CA GLU A 123 2.06 -6.20 12.18
C GLU A 123 2.48 -6.00 10.71
N ASN A 124 1.69 -5.30 9.89
CA ASN A 124 2.20 -4.76 8.61
C ASN A 124 3.30 -3.68 8.84
N GLN A 125 3.53 -3.21 10.08
CA GLN A 125 4.51 -2.15 10.38
C GLN A 125 5.42 -2.35 11.61
N ILE A 126 5.08 -3.22 12.58
CA ILE A 126 5.95 -3.46 13.75
C ILE A 126 5.88 -4.93 14.16
N HIS A 127 7.01 -5.65 14.09
CA HIS A 127 7.15 -6.94 14.75
C HIS A 127 7.32 -6.73 16.26
N PHE A 128 6.49 -7.39 17.07
CA PHE A 128 6.79 -7.56 18.49
C PHE A 128 7.94 -8.57 18.61
N SER A 129 9.11 -8.09 19.03
CA SER A 129 10.19 -8.96 19.46
C SER A 129 9.75 -9.73 20.70
N SER A 130 9.56 -11.05 20.58
CA SER A 130 9.61 -11.98 21.71
C SER A 130 11.02 -12.48 21.92
#